data_AF-A0AAV5JWA0-F1
#
_entry.id   AF-A0AAV5JWA0-F1
#
_cell.length_a   1.000
_cell.length_b   1.000
_cell.length_c   1.000
_cell.angle_alpha   90.00
_cell.angle_beta   90.00
_cell.angle_gamma   90.00
#
_symmetry.space_group_name_H-M   'P 1'
#
loop_
_entity.id
_entity.type
_entity.pdbx_description
1 polymer ?
#
loop_
_entity_poly.entity_id
_entity_poly.type
_entity_poly.pdbx_seq_one_letter_code
_entity_poly.pdbx_strand_id
1 'polypeptide(L)'
;MGFENAAQVCNGILSSASDRKKTTSLSSDSIINLDHGDPTIFETYWRNQGEKCTLVISGSDVMSYFSNTGNICWFLEPKLDNAIRNVHRLVGNAMANDRHILVGTGSTQLFQAALFALTSPDADEPISVVSAAPYYSVSIISN
;
A
#
# COMPACT_ATOMS: atom_id res chain seq x y z
N MET A 1 26.76 -1.99 34.65
CA MET A 1 26.49 -1.21 33.43
C MET A 1 25.52 -2.00 32.59
N GLY A 2 24.23 -1.72 32.40
CA GLY A 2 23.33 -0.66 32.84
C GLY A 2 22.06 -0.92 32.02
N PHE A 3 21.07 -1.61 32.59
CA PHE A 3 19.80 -1.97 31.94
C PHE A 3 18.60 -1.38 32.68
N GLU A 4 18.74 -0.16 33.19
CA GLU A 4 17.65 0.60 33.79
C GLU A 4 17.50 1.91 33.02
N ASN A 5 16.74 1.89 31.91
CA ASN A 5 16.08 3.11 31.38
C ASN A 5 15.15 2.93 30.16
N ALA A 6 14.74 1.71 29.78
CA ALA A 6 13.78 1.55 28.68
C ALA A 6 12.32 1.82 29.09
N ALA A 7 11.97 1.69 30.38
CA ALA A 7 10.60 1.81 30.86
C ALA A 7 10.10 3.26 30.99
N GLN A 8 10.99 4.26 30.95
CA GLN A 8 10.64 5.66 31.21
C GLN A 8 10.28 6.44 29.93
N VAL A 9 10.54 5.87 28.74
CA VAL A 9 10.26 6.51 27.45
C VAL A 9 8.78 6.34 27.03
N CYS A 10 8.10 5.31 27.52
CA CYS A 10 6.70 5.02 27.13
C CYS A 10 5.62 5.77 27.94
N ASN A 11 5.98 6.52 28.98
CA ASN A 11 5.02 7.27 29.80
C ASN A 11 4.79 8.72 29.33
N GLY A 12 5.36 9.13 28.19
CA GLY A 12 5.34 10.52 27.71
C GLY A 12 4.18 10.94 26.80
N ILE A 13 3.30 10.03 26.34
CA ILE A 13 2.19 10.39 25.42
C ILE A 13 0.84 9.82 25.91
N LEU A 14 0.62 9.84 27.23
CA LEU A 14 -0.74 9.87 27.78
C LEU A 14 -1.09 11.32 28.10
N SER A 15 -1.42 12.07 27.05
CA SER A 15 -2.05 13.40 27.18
C SER A 15 -3.54 13.27 26.87
N SER A 16 -4.29 13.23 27.96
CA SER A 16 -5.66 13.72 28.15
C SER A 16 -6.64 13.62 26.98
N ALA A 17 -7.66 12.80 27.18
CA ALA A 17 -8.98 13.03 26.61
C ALA A 17 -9.44 14.45 26.99
N SER A 18 -9.25 15.40 26.09
CA SER A 18 -9.97 16.66 26.10
C SER A 18 -10.98 16.58 24.97
N ASP A 19 -12.25 16.46 25.34
CA ASP A 19 -13.40 16.75 24.48
C ASP A 19 -13.35 18.24 24.07
N ARG A 20 -12.43 18.56 23.14
CA ARG A 20 -12.45 19.82 22.43
C ARG A 20 -13.14 19.54 21.12
N LYS A 21 -14.41 19.96 21.02
CA LYS A 21 -15.01 20.31 19.73
C LYS A 21 -14.09 21.34 19.08
N LYS A 22 -13.14 20.86 18.28
CA LYS A 22 -12.28 21.70 17.45
C LYS A 22 -13.14 22.11 16.28
N THR A 23 -13.98 23.13 16.47
CA THR A 23 -14.51 23.92 15.35
C THR A 23 -13.32 24.62 14.73
N THR A 24 -12.64 23.93 13.79
CA THR A 24 -11.74 24.57 12.86
C THR A 24 -12.62 25.41 11.94
N SER A 25 -12.77 26.71 12.24
CA SER A 25 -13.27 27.64 11.23
C SER A 25 -12.24 27.66 10.10
N LEU A 26 -12.55 27.00 8.98
CA LEU A 26 -11.74 27.09 7.78
C LEU A 26 -11.74 28.56 7.33
N SER A 27 -10.58 29.06 6.91
CA SER A 27 -10.48 30.39 6.31
C SER A 27 -11.26 30.39 4.98
N SER A 28 -11.81 31.54 4.58
CA SER A 28 -12.33 31.70 3.21
C SER A 28 -11.26 31.43 2.14
N ASP A 29 -9.98 31.56 2.50
CA ASP A 29 -8.83 31.30 1.62
C ASP A 29 -8.35 29.84 1.66
N SER A 30 -9.06 28.95 2.36
CA SER A 30 -8.68 27.54 2.43
C SER A 30 -8.82 26.86 1.05
N ILE A 31 -7.74 26.23 0.60
CA ILE A 31 -7.69 25.51 -0.68
C ILE A 31 -8.32 24.12 -0.50
N ILE A 32 -9.31 23.81 -1.33
CA ILE A 32 -9.84 22.46 -1.47
C ILE A 32 -8.99 21.75 -2.54
N ASN A 33 -8.10 20.87 -2.10
CA ASN A 33 -7.23 20.11 -3.00
C ASN A 33 -7.95 18.83 -3.48
N LEU A 34 -8.26 18.76 -4.77
CA LEU A 34 -8.82 17.59 -5.45
C LEU A 34 -7.93 17.13 -6.61
N ASP A 35 -6.66 17.55 -6.64
CA ASP A 35 -5.71 17.21 -7.70
C ASP A 35 -5.23 15.76 -7.60
N HIS A 36 -5.24 15.19 -6.40
CA HIS A 36 -4.82 13.82 -6.16
C HIS A 36 -6.02 12.95 -5.75
N GLY A 37 -6.09 11.75 -6.29
CA GLY A 37 -7.05 10.73 -5.87
C GLY A 37 -6.70 10.08 -4.52
N ASP A 38 -6.32 10.87 -3.51
CA ASP A 38 -5.99 10.37 -2.17
C ASP A 38 -7.26 9.81 -1.49
N PRO A 39 -7.34 8.48 -1.23
CA PRO A 39 -8.59 7.81 -0.90
C PRO A 39 -8.99 7.93 0.59
N THR A 40 -8.77 9.10 1.21
CA THR A 40 -9.10 9.37 2.63
C THR A 40 -10.58 9.19 2.98
N ILE A 41 -11.47 9.17 1.97
CA ILE A 41 -12.89 8.89 2.13
C ILE A 41 -13.18 7.58 2.89
N PHE A 42 -12.29 6.58 2.81
CA PHE A 42 -12.49 5.29 3.48
C PHE A 42 -12.03 5.26 4.95
N GLU A 43 -11.44 6.34 5.47
CA GLU A 43 -10.89 6.38 6.84
C GLU A 43 -11.95 6.05 7.90
N THR A 44 -13.16 6.61 7.75
CA THR A 44 -14.26 6.37 8.70
C THR A 44 -14.69 4.91 8.70
N TYR A 45 -14.71 4.25 7.53
CA TYR A 45 -15.04 2.83 7.43
C TYR A 45 -14.05 1.97 8.22
N TRP A 46 -12.75 2.21 8.05
CA TRP A 46 -11.70 1.44 8.73
C TRP A 46 -11.68 1.70 10.24
N ARG A 47 -11.86 2.95 10.66
CA ARG A 47 -11.96 3.31 12.07
C ARG A 47 -13.14 2.60 12.77
N ASN A 48 -14.25 2.42 12.06
CA ASN A 48 -15.42 1.69 12.58
C ASN A 48 -15.21 0.17 12.69
N GLN A 49 -14.13 -0.39 12.15
CA GLN A 49 -13.80 -1.82 12.33
C GLN A 49 -13.25 -2.13 13.74
N GLY A 50 -12.90 -1.10 14.53
CA GLY A 50 -12.31 -1.28 15.86
C GLY A 50 -11.03 -2.11 15.79
N GLU A 51 -10.91 -3.12 16.64
CA GLU A 51 -9.71 -3.95 16.73
C GLU A 51 -9.64 -5.08 15.68
N LYS A 52 -10.68 -5.26 14.85
CA LYS A 52 -10.74 -6.36 13.86
C LYS A 52 -9.63 -6.29 12.81
N CYS A 53 -9.13 -5.09 12.54
CA CYS A 53 -8.07 -4.83 11.56
C CYS A 53 -6.73 -4.51 12.21
N THR A 54 -6.59 -4.71 13.53
CA THR A 54 -5.32 -4.51 14.24
C THR A 54 -4.31 -5.56 13.81
N LEU A 55 -3.13 -5.11 13.36
CA LEU A 55 -1.98 -5.95 13.05
C LEU A 55 -0.92 -5.79 14.15
N VAL A 56 -0.47 -6.90 14.73
CA VAL A 56 0.65 -6.94 15.68
C VAL A 56 1.82 -7.63 15.00
N ILE A 57 2.97 -6.96 14.96
CA ILE A 57 4.23 -7.47 14.39
C ILE A 57 5.23 -7.59 15.54
N SER A 58 5.69 -8.80 15.82
CA SER A 58 6.69 -9.05 16.87
C SER A 58 8.09 -8.59 16.44
N GLY A 59 9.00 -8.41 17.38
CA GLY A 59 10.37 -7.95 17.10
C GLY A 59 11.19 -8.91 16.23
N SER A 60 10.78 -10.18 16.13
CA SER A 60 11.42 -11.20 15.29
C SER A 60 10.65 -11.53 14.02
N ASP A 61 9.46 -10.95 13.83
CA ASP A 61 8.67 -11.19 12.63
C ASP A 61 9.34 -10.53 11.43
N VAL A 62 9.09 -11.07 10.23
CA VAL A 62 9.48 -10.50 8.93
C VAL A 62 10.97 -10.12 8.78
N MET A 63 11.88 -10.76 9.53
CA MET A 63 13.33 -10.50 9.45
C MET A 63 14.02 -11.15 8.23
N SER A 64 13.48 -12.26 7.72
CA SER A 64 14.03 -12.96 6.56
C SER A 64 13.74 -12.19 5.27
N TYR A 65 14.70 -12.16 4.34
CA TYR A 65 14.45 -11.67 2.98
C TYR A 65 13.44 -12.55 2.22
N PHE A 66 13.39 -13.84 2.53
CA PHE A 66 12.55 -14.80 1.82
C PHE A 66 11.24 -15.06 2.57
N SER A 67 10.13 -14.95 1.85
CA SER A 67 8.78 -15.31 2.34
C SER A 67 8.40 -16.73 1.93
N ASN A 68 8.63 -17.10 0.68
CA ASN A 68 8.36 -18.44 0.15
C ASN A 68 9.27 -18.75 -1.04
N THR A 69 10.36 -19.47 -0.80
CA THR A 69 11.35 -19.84 -1.83
C THR A 69 10.79 -20.79 -2.91
N GLY A 70 9.63 -21.41 -2.69
CA GLY A 70 8.95 -22.23 -3.69
C GLY A 70 8.06 -21.44 -4.67
N ASN A 71 7.84 -20.16 -4.43
CA ASN A 71 7.07 -19.29 -5.32
C ASN A 71 8.00 -18.53 -6.28
N ILE A 72 7.56 -18.30 -7.51
CA ILE A 72 8.26 -17.43 -8.47
C ILE A 72 8.49 -16.03 -7.88
N CYS A 73 7.49 -15.51 -7.16
CA CYS A 73 7.58 -14.31 -6.35
C CYS A 73 8.00 -14.71 -4.93
N TRP A 74 9.30 -14.98 -4.72
CA TRP A 74 9.79 -15.53 -3.45
C TRP A 74 9.63 -14.59 -2.23
N PHE A 75 9.40 -13.31 -2.48
CA PHE A 75 9.10 -12.27 -1.49
C PHE A 75 7.60 -12.04 -1.30
N LEU A 76 6.73 -12.89 -1.88
CA LEU A 76 5.28 -12.87 -1.63
C LEU A 76 4.95 -13.67 -0.37
N GLU A 77 4.42 -12.98 0.64
CA GLU A 77 3.87 -13.60 1.84
C GLU A 77 2.70 -14.55 1.50
N PRO A 78 2.74 -15.84 1.91
CA PRO A 78 1.69 -16.82 1.58
C PRO A 78 0.29 -16.41 2.06
N LYS A 79 0.18 -15.71 3.20
CA LYS A 79 -1.10 -15.20 3.70
C LYS A 79 -1.70 -14.14 2.78
N LEU A 80 -0.86 -13.32 2.15
CA LEU A 80 -1.29 -12.29 1.21
C LEU A 80 -1.75 -12.91 -0.12
N ASP A 81 -1.01 -13.89 -0.66
CA ASP A 81 -1.46 -14.64 -1.86
C ASP A 81 -2.86 -15.24 -1.68
N ASN A 82 -3.08 -15.91 -0.54
CA ASN A 82 -4.39 -16.45 -0.19
C ASN A 82 -5.47 -15.37 -0.07
N ALA A 83 -5.17 -14.22 0.55
CA ALA A 83 -6.11 -13.12 0.69
C ALA A 83 -6.49 -12.52 -0.68
N ILE A 84 -5.53 -12.28 -1.56
CA ILE A 84 -5.74 -11.78 -2.93
C ILE A 84 -6.66 -12.72 -3.70
N ARG A 85 -6.35 -14.02 -3.72
CA ARG A 85 -7.16 -15.05 -4.40
C ARG A 85 -8.58 -15.12 -3.84
N ASN A 86 -8.72 -15.04 -2.52
CA ASN A 86 -10.02 -15.08 -1.86
C ASN A 86 -10.88 -13.86 -2.19
N VAL A 87 -10.31 -12.65 -2.21
CA VAL A 87 -11.05 -11.43 -2.59
C VAL A 87 -11.51 -11.53 -4.04
N HIS A 88 -10.64 -11.92 -4.97
CA HIS A 88 -11.01 -12.07 -6.38
C HIS A 88 -12.09 -13.13 -6.61
N ARG A 89 -12.01 -14.26 -5.91
CA ARG A 89 -13.03 -15.32 -5.95
C ARG A 89 -14.37 -14.86 -5.38
N LEU A 90 -14.35 -14.11 -4.26
CA LEU A 90 -15.56 -13.65 -3.58
C LEU A 90 -16.28 -12.55 -4.39
N VAL A 91 -15.53 -11.59 -4.93
CA VAL A 91 -16.07 -10.46 -5.70
C VAL A 91 -16.38 -10.88 -7.14
N GLY A 92 -15.66 -11.86 -7.68
CA GLY A 92 -15.83 -12.33 -9.06
C GLY A 92 -15.29 -11.36 -10.11
N ASN A 93 -14.39 -10.45 -9.74
CA ASN A 93 -13.87 -9.42 -10.63
C ASN A 93 -12.64 -9.85 -11.45
N ALA A 94 -11.98 -10.95 -11.09
CA ALA A 94 -10.82 -11.47 -11.83
C ALA A 94 -10.64 -12.98 -11.61
N MET A 95 -10.11 -13.66 -12.63
CA MET A 95 -9.68 -15.06 -12.54
C MET A 95 -8.25 -15.12 -12.01
N ALA A 96 -8.08 -15.55 -10.76
CA ALA A 96 -6.75 -15.61 -10.11
C ALA A 96 -6.18 -17.04 -10.00
N ASN A 97 -7.01 -18.08 -10.01
CA ASN A 97 -6.62 -19.45 -9.63
C ASN A 97 -5.53 -20.08 -10.52
N ASP A 98 -5.49 -19.71 -11.79
CA ASP A 98 -4.58 -20.22 -12.82
C ASP A 98 -3.45 -19.24 -13.17
N ARG A 99 -3.22 -18.22 -12.31
CA ARG A 99 -2.24 -17.16 -12.54
C ARG A 99 -1.16 -17.11 -11.45
N HIS A 100 0.03 -16.71 -11.86
CA HIS A 100 1.07 -16.25 -10.93
C HIS A 100 0.67 -14.90 -10.34
N ILE A 101 0.88 -14.75 -9.03
CA ILE A 101 0.68 -13.48 -8.33
C ILE A 101 2.06 -12.86 -8.10
N LEU A 102 2.22 -11.64 -8.57
CA LEU A 102 3.38 -10.80 -8.29
C LEU A 102 2.93 -9.63 -7.41
N VAL A 103 3.76 -9.27 -6.43
CA VAL A 103 3.54 -8.09 -5.60
C VAL A 103 4.60 -7.04 -5.88
N GLY A 104 4.23 -5.79 -5.68
CA GLY A 104 5.11 -4.64 -5.81
C GLY A 104 4.62 -3.49 -4.94
N THR A 105 5.48 -2.50 -4.73
CA THR A 105 5.19 -1.28 -4.00
C THR A 105 4.27 -0.39 -4.84
N GLY A 106 2.98 -0.73 -4.81
CA GLY A 106 1.94 -0.09 -5.61
C GLY A 106 1.88 -0.59 -7.05
N SER A 107 0.76 -0.31 -7.71
CA SER A 107 0.56 -0.66 -9.12
C SER A 107 1.52 0.05 -10.07
N THR A 108 2.03 1.23 -9.70
CA THR A 108 3.06 1.96 -10.48
C THR A 108 4.31 1.11 -10.72
N GLN A 109 4.84 0.45 -9.69
CA GLN A 109 5.99 -0.44 -9.85
C GLN A 109 5.65 -1.64 -10.73
N LEU A 110 4.48 -2.26 -10.51
CA LEU A 110 4.05 -3.42 -11.29
C LEU A 110 3.82 -3.09 -12.76
N PHE A 111 3.28 -1.90 -13.07
CA PHE A 111 3.07 -1.45 -14.43
C PHE A 111 4.41 -1.27 -15.15
N GLN A 112 5.40 -0.63 -14.51
CA GLN A 112 6.75 -0.48 -15.06
C GLN A 112 7.44 -1.84 -15.23
N ALA A 113 7.33 -2.74 -14.24
CA ALA A 113 7.86 -4.09 -14.32
C ALA A 113 7.24 -4.89 -15.48
N ALA A 114 5.92 -4.75 -15.70
CA ALA A 114 5.23 -5.39 -16.80
C ALA A 114 5.68 -4.84 -18.15
N LEU A 115 5.82 -3.51 -18.30
CA LEU A 115 6.35 -2.90 -19.52
C LEU A 115 7.76 -3.40 -19.81
N PHE A 116 8.63 -3.41 -18.80
CA PHE A 116 10.00 -3.93 -18.93
C PHE A 116 10.02 -5.40 -19.34
N ALA A 117 9.23 -6.26 -18.67
CA ALA A 117 9.17 -7.69 -18.96
C ALA A 117 8.61 -8.01 -20.36
N LEU A 118 7.80 -7.11 -20.93
CA LEU A 118 7.27 -7.24 -22.29
C LEU A 118 8.25 -6.73 -23.37
N THR A 119 9.32 -6.04 -22.98
CA THR A 119 10.37 -5.59 -23.92
C THR A 119 11.35 -6.72 -24.22
N SER A 120 11.95 -6.70 -25.41
CA SER A 120 13.08 -7.57 -25.72
C SER A 120 14.38 -6.85 -25.34
N PRO A 121 15.25 -7.44 -24.51
CA PRO A 121 16.54 -6.85 -24.15
C PRO A 121 17.44 -6.57 -25.36
N ASP A 122 17.28 -7.36 -26.42
CA ASP A 122 18.09 -7.33 -27.64
C ASP A 122 17.32 -6.72 -28.83
N ALA A 123 16.26 -5.95 -28.57
CA ALA A 123 15.57 -5.24 -29.65
C ALA A 123 16.45 -4.11 -30.20
N ASP A 124 16.60 -4.07 -31.52
CA ASP A 124 17.31 -2.99 -32.22
C ASP A 124 16.57 -1.64 -32.10
N GLU A 125 15.27 -1.66 -31.81
CA GLU A 125 14.41 -0.47 -31.73
C GLU A 125 13.55 -0.45 -30.45
N PRO A 126 13.26 0.73 -29.87
CA PRO A 126 12.39 0.85 -28.70
C PRO A 126 10.95 0.37 -28.97
N ILE A 127 10.32 -0.22 -27.95
CA ILE A 127 8.89 -0.56 -28.02
C ILE A 127 8.02 0.70 -27.86
N SER A 128 7.00 0.84 -28.70
CA SER A 128 5.99 1.88 -28.54
C SER A 128 5.02 1.51 -27.41
N VAL A 129 4.94 2.35 -26.39
CA VAL A 129 3.96 2.24 -25.30
C VAL A 129 2.88 3.29 -25.51
N VAL A 130 1.65 2.85 -25.76
CA VAL A 130 0.51 3.73 -26.08
C VAL A 130 -0.72 3.39 -25.22
N SER A 131 -1.58 4.38 -25.00
CA SER A 131 -2.88 4.22 -24.34
C SER A 131 -3.93 5.08 -25.05
N ALA A 132 -5.17 4.60 -25.10
CA ALA A 132 -6.26 5.33 -25.73
C ALA A 132 -6.61 6.59 -24.90
N ALA A 133 -6.78 7.73 -25.57
CA ALA A 133 -7.15 8.98 -24.92
C ALA A 133 -8.65 9.04 -24.56
N PRO A 134 -9.03 9.64 -23.41
CA PRO A 134 -8.17 10.15 -22.34
C PRO A 134 -7.53 9.03 -21.51
N TYR A 135 -6.26 9.21 -21.13
CA TYR A 135 -5.48 8.21 -20.39
C TYR A 135 -5.03 8.72 -19.02
N TYR A 136 -4.59 7.80 -18.17
CA TYR A 136 -4.06 8.12 -16.85
C TYR A 136 -2.76 8.93 -16.96
N SER A 137 -2.78 10.17 -16.46
CA SER A 137 -1.57 10.98 -16.29
C SER A 137 -0.90 10.61 -14.99
N VAL A 138 0.35 10.14 -15.04
CA VAL A 138 1.17 9.99 -13.84
C VAL A 138 1.73 11.37 -13.52
N SER A 139 1.14 12.06 -12.54
CA SER A 139 1.68 13.32 -12.04
C SER A 139 3.02 13.05 -11.35
N ILE A 140 4.12 13.19 -12.09
CA ILE A 140 5.45 13.36 -11.48
C ILE A 140 5.41 14.75 -10.86
N ILE A 141 5.52 14.82 -9.54
CA ILE A 141 5.73 16.09 -8.83
C ILE A 141 6.94 16.76 -9.48
N SER A 142 6.69 17.83 -10.22
CA SER A 142 7.76 18.65 -10.79
C SER A 142 8.41 19.37 -9.61
N ASN A 143 9.72 19.18 -9.46
CA ASN A 143 10.57 19.79 -8.42
C ASN A 143 10.51 21.32 -8.45
#